data_AF-A0A7U0LDX2-F1
#
_entry.id   AF-A0A7U0LDX2-F1
#
_cell.length_a   1.000
_cell.length_b   1.000
_cell.length_c   1.000
_cell.angle_alpha   90.00
_cell.angle_beta   90.00
_cell.angle_gamma   90.00
#
_symmetry.space_group_name_H-M   'P 1'
#
loop_
_entity.id
_entity.type
_entity.pdbx_description
1 polymer ?
#
loop_
_entity_poly.entity_id
_entity_poly.type
_entity_poly.pdbx_seq_one_letter_code
_entity_poly.pdbx_strand_id
1 'polypeptide(L)' 'MKVHSDMDLNQLAERMGTEATLDDASAMCDLLVEKFDGQDTSEIPEGEWLALLEEAVA' A
#
# COMPACT_ATOMS: atom_id res chain seq x y z
N MET A 1 -6.97 -7.02 -3.74
CA MET A 1 -5.97 -7.57 -2.81
C MET A 1 -6.38 -7.12 -1.44
N LYS A 2 -6.44 -8.03 -0.47
CA LYS A 2 -6.92 -7.67 0.86
C LYS A 2 -5.77 -7.06 1.67
N VAL A 3 -6.04 -5.96 2.36
CA VAL A 3 -5.09 -5.30 3.24
C VAL A 3 -4.95 -6.12 4.51
N HIS A 4 -3.74 -6.62 4.74
CA HIS A 4 -3.31 -7.31 5.95
C HIS A 4 -1.78 -7.23 6.04
N SER A 5 -1.21 -7.43 7.24
CA SER A 5 0.24 -7.36 7.47
C SER A 5 1.04 -8.49 6.78
N ASP A 6 0.36 -9.51 6.27
CA ASP A 6 0.94 -10.62 5.52
C ASP A 6 0.66 -10.52 4.01
N MET A 7 0.18 -9.37 3.51
CA MET A 7 -0.05 -9.16 2.08
C MET A 7 1.24 -9.21 1.27
N ASP A 8 1.13 -9.54 -0.01
CA ASP A 8 2.29 -9.69 -0.89
C ASP A 8 2.89 -8.32 -1.24
N LEU A 9 4.02 -8.00 -0.60
CA LEU A 9 4.75 -6.75 -0.82
C LEU A 9 5.28 -6.59 -2.25
N ASN A 10 5.55 -7.69 -2.97
CA ASN A 10 5.98 -7.58 -4.37
C ASN A 10 4.82 -7.10 -5.23
N GLN A 11 3.63 -7.68 -5.05
CA GLN A 11 2.42 -7.22 -5.74
C GLN A 11 2.03 -5.80 -5.33
N LEU A 12 2.27 -5.43 -4.07
CA LEU A 12 2.05 -4.07 -3.60
C LEU A 12 3.01 -3.09 -4.29
N ALA A 13 4.31 -3.37 -4.33
CA ALA A 13 5.31 -2.57 -5.03
C ALA A 13 4.95 -2.40 -6.51
N GLU A 14 4.58 -3.49 -7.21
CA GLU A 14 4.12 -3.43 -8.61
C GLU A 14 2.90 -2.51 -8.79
N ARG A 15 2.01 -2.46 -7.79
CA ARG A 15 0.83 -1.60 -7.78
C ARG A 15 1.15 -0.14 -7.48
N MET A 16 2.14 0.12 -6.64
CA MET A 16 2.62 1.47 -6.32
C MET A 16 3.31 2.11 -7.52
N GLY A 17 4.03 1.31 -8.31
CA GLY A 17 4.62 1.72 -9.58
C GLY A 17 6.01 1.12 -9.78
N THR A 18 6.53 1.23 -11.00
CA THR A 18 7.80 0.61 -11.40
C THR A 18 9.03 1.14 -10.65
N GLU A 19 8.90 2.29 -9.98
CA GLU A 19 9.96 2.93 -9.20
C GLU A 19 9.89 2.58 -7.70
N ALA A 20 8.78 1.96 -7.25
CA ALA A 20 8.61 1.60 -5.85
C ALA A 20 9.48 0.39 -5.48
N THR A 21 10.21 0.52 -4.37
CA THR A 21 11.02 -0.53 -3.80
C THR A 21 10.20 -1.40 -2.85
N LEU A 22 10.78 -2.53 -2.41
CA LEU A 22 10.16 -3.36 -1.37
C LEU A 22 10.08 -2.65 -0.01
N ASP A 23 10.99 -1.70 0.25
CA ASP A 23 10.96 -0.90 1.48
C ASP A 23 9.77 0.07 1.44
N ASP A 24 9.54 0.73 0.30
CA ASP A 24 8.36 1.59 0.09
C ASP A 24 7.07 0.78 0.21
N ALA A 25 7.04 -0.43 -0.36
CA ALA A 25 5.90 -1.33 -0.23
C ALA A 25 5.67 -1.80 1.21
N SER A 26 6.73 -2.03 1.99
CA SER A 26 6.62 -2.32 3.41
C SER A 26 6.02 -1.15 4.18
N ALA A 27 6.51 0.08 3.93
CA ALA A 27 5.97 1.28 4.55
C ALA A 27 4.50 1.51 4.18
N MET A 28 4.17 1.34 2.89
CA MET A 28 2.79 1.40 2.40
C MET A 28 1.90 0.35 3.06
N CYS A 29 2.40 -0.87 3.24
CA CYS A 29 1.67 -1.94 3.92
C CYS A 29 1.33 -1.58 5.36
N ASP A 30 2.28 -1.03 6.11
CA ASP A 30 2.05 -0.60 7.50
C ASP A 30 0.96 0.48 7.57
N LEU A 31 1.01 1.48 6.68
CA LEU A 31 0.01 2.55 6.61
C LEU A 31 -1.37 2.03 6.19
N LEU A 32 -1.42 1.09 5.25
CA LEU A 32 -2.66 0.46 4.80
C LEU A 32 -3.29 -0.35 5.92
N VAL A 33 -2.50 -1.15 6.64
CA VAL A 33 -2.99 -1.95 7.77
C VAL A 33 -3.50 -1.05 8.89
N GLU A 34 -2.83 0.07 9.18
CA GLU A 34 -3.28 0.98 10.23
C GLU A 34 -4.69 1.56 9.96
N LYS A 35 -5.00 1.87 8.70
CA LYS A 35 -6.24 2.59 8.33
C LYS A 35 -7.33 1.71 7.71
N PHE A 36 -6.95 0.61 7.06
CA PHE A 36 -7.80 -0.18 6.15
C PHE A 36 -7.69 -1.70 6.37
N ASP A 37 -7.20 -2.18 7.52
CA ASP A 37 -7.09 -3.62 7.81
C ASP A 37 -8.39 -4.37 7.52
N GLY A 38 -8.28 -5.43 6.72
CA GLY A 38 -9.39 -6.26 6.31
C GLY A 38 -10.24 -5.72 5.14
N GLN A 39 -9.94 -4.55 4.57
CA GLN A 39 -10.57 -4.05 3.35
C GLN A 39 -9.84 -4.51 2.08
N ASP A 40 -10.49 -4.46 0.92
CA ASP A 40 -9.76 -4.64 -0.34
C ASP A 40 -9.11 -3.32 -0.77
N THR A 41 -7.84 -3.39 -1.16
CA THR A 41 -7.11 -2.31 -1.84
C THR A 41 -7.88 -1.65 -2.99
N SER A 42 -8.78 -2.35 -3.68
CA SER A 42 -9.61 -1.75 -4.74
C SER A 42 -10.77 -0.89 -4.23
N GLU A 43 -11.11 -1.01 -2.95
CA GLU A 43 -12.14 -0.19 -2.29
C GLU A 43 -11.56 1.11 -1.74
N ILE A 44 -10.23 1.23 -1.69
CA ILE A 44 -9.52 2.43 -1.24
C ILE A 44 -9.70 3.52 -2.30
N PRO A 45 -10.23 4.70 -1.93
CA PRO A 45 -10.34 5.83 -2.84
C PRO A 45 -8.98 6.25 -3.39
N GLU A 46 -8.92 6.62 -4.67
CA GLU A 46 -7.67 7.03 -5.34
C GLU A 46 -6.95 8.18 -4.60
N GLY A 47 -7.69 9.14 -4.05
CA GLY A 47 -7.09 10.25 -3.29
C GLY A 47 -6.42 9.80 -1.98
N GLU A 48 -7.01 8.83 -1.27
CA GLU A 48 -6.39 8.24 -0.08
C GLU A 48 -5.16 7.42 -0.48
N TRP A 49 -5.28 6.61 -1.54
CA TRP A 49 -4.16 5.84 -2.07
C TRP A 49 -2.96 6.73 -2.42
N LEU A 50 -3.18 7.84 -3.13
CA LEU A 50 -2.13 8.80 -3.48
C LEU A 50 -1.49 9.44 -2.24
N ALA A 51 -2.29 9.81 -1.23
CA ALA A 51 -1.75 10.37 0.01
C ALA A 51 -0.85 9.37 0.76
N LEU A 52 -1.26 8.09 0.79
CA LEU A 52 -0.45 7.01 1.39
C LEU A 52 0.83 6.74 0.59
N LEU A 53 0.77 6.79 -0.74
CA LEU A 53 1.94 6.66 -1.60
C LEU A 53 2.97 7.76 -1.31
N GLU A 54 2.53 9.02 -1.21
CA GLU A 54 3.40 10.14 -0.86
C GLU A 54 4.03 9.95 0.53
N GLU A 55 3.30 9.40 1.49
CA GLU A 55 3.78 9.13 2.84
C GLU A 55 4.76 7.94 2.89
N ALA A 56 4.53 6.91 2.07
CA ALA A 56 5.35 5.70 2.04
C ALA A 56 6.70 5.88 1.32
N VAL A 57 6.78 6.82 0.37
CA VAL A 57 7.98 7.08 -0.46
C VAL A 57 8.79 8.29 0.04
N ALA A 58 8.34 8.96 1.12
CA ALA A 58 8.98 10.13 1.72
C ALA A 58 10.22 9.77 2.57
#